data_AF-A0A6M7ULT6-F1
#
_entry.id   AF-A0A6M7ULT6-F1
#
_cell.length_a   1.000
_cell.length_b   1.000
_cell.length_c   1.000
_cell.angle_alpha   90.00
_cell.angle_beta   90.00
_cell.angle_gamma   90.00
#
_symmetry.space_group_name_H-M   'P 1'
#
loop_
_entity.id
_entity.type
_entity.pdbx_description
1 polymer ?
#
loop_
_entity_poly.entity_id
_entity_poly.type
_entity_poly.pdbx_seq_one_letter_code
_entity_poly.pdbx_strand_id
1 'polypeptide(L)'
;MRSVYAAMRRLFHAVLLGLVGAGIVHIVVLLLVPVFSERDAWSRLSMASDLYRMNRLDAEAGGAPVVKSVDPLFYASACRFDLEEGVVRIRAPGNVPFWSVSVYDRSGHNIYSFNDHTANGGKLDAVVLTPAQMIDVRKDLPEDLQGAIFVEAPIDEGIFVIRSFVPDDSWKPIVSRFLDQSSCELQDF
;
A
#
# COMPACT_ATOMS: atom_id res chain seq x y z
N MET A 1 3.43 2.04 65.19
CA MET A 1 3.57 0.98 64.15
C MET A 1 2.35 0.87 63.22
N ARG A 2 1.11 0.59 63.70
CA ARG A 2 -0.08 0.41 62.82
C ARG A 2 -0.39 1.56 61.84
N SER A 3 -0.18 2.83 62.23
CA SER A 3 -0.39 4.00 61.37
C SER A 3 0.57 4.06 60.17
N VAL A 4 1.85 3.72 60.40
CA VAL A 4 2.89 3.73 59.35
C VAL A 4 2.65 2.63 58.31
N TYR A 5 2.24 1.43 58.74
CA TYR A 5 1.87 0.34 57.83
C TYR A 5 0.63 0.67 56.97
N ALA A 6 -0.35 1.37 57.54
CA ALA A 6 -1.52 1.82 56.77
C ALA A 6 -1.16 2.89 55.73
N ALA A 7 -0.27 3.82 56.06
CA ALA A 7 0.24 4.83 55.12
C ALA A 7 1.08 4.20 54.00
N MET A 8 1.99 3.28 54.33
CA MET A 8 2.79 2.54 53.33
C MET A 8 1.92 1.70 52.39
N ARG A 9 0.86 1.06 52.90
CA ARG A 9 -0.08 0.29 52.06
C ARG A 9 -0.85 1.17 51.08
N ARG A 10 -1.29 2.36 51.52
CA ARG A 10 -1.95 3.35 50.64
C ARG A 10 -1.00 3.86 49.56
N LEU A 11 0.26 4.14 49.92
CA LEU A 11 1.28 4.55 48.96
C LEU A 11 1.54 3.46 47.92
N PHE A 12 1.69 2.20 48.36
CA PHE A 12 1.87 1.07 47.44
C PHE A 12 0.71 0.92 46.46
N HIS A 13 -0.54 1.00 46.94
CA HIS A 13 -1.71 0.95 46.06
C HIS A 13 -1.77 2.12 45.09
N ALA A 14 -1.41 3.34 45.52
CA ALA A 14 -1.37 4.51 44.64
C ALA A 14 -0.32 4.34 43.54
N VAL A 15 0.88 3.83 43.87
CA VAL A 15 1.94 3.53 42.90
C VAL A 15 1.51 2.44 41.93
N LEU A 16 0.94 1.34 42.43
CA LEU A 16 0.46 0.23 41.59
C LEU A 16 -0.63 0.72 40.61
N LEU A 17 -1.60 1.50 41.10
CA LEU A 17 -2.64 2.08 40.26
C LEU A 17 -2.05 3.01 39.19
N GLY A 18 -1.07 3.83 39.57
CA GLY A 18 -0.36 4.71 38.64
C GLY A 18 0.39 3.93 37.55
N LEU A 19 1.08 2.84 37.91
CA LEU A 19 1.79 1.98 36.94
C LEU A 19 0.83 1.26 36.00
N VAL A 20 -0.28 0.72 36.52
CA VAL A 20 -1.30 0.10 35.68
C VAL A 20 -1.92 1.12 34.73
N GLY A 21 -2.26 2.31 35.22
CA GLY A 21 -2.78 3.40 34.39
C GLY A 21 -1.80 3.84 33.30
N ALA A 22 -0.52 4.03 33.66
CA ALA A 22 0.53 4.35 32.70
C ALA A 22 0.71 3.24 31.64
N GLY A 23 0.66 1.98 32.05
CA GLY A 23 0.71 0.83 31.14
C GLY A 23 -0.47 0.81 30.15
N ILE A 24 -1.69 1.06 30.63
CA ILE A 24 -2.88 1.15 29.77
C ILE A 24 -2.74 2.29 28.76
N VAL A 25 -2.38 3.50 29.21
CA VAL A 25 -2.21 4.65 28.32
C VAL A 25 -1.11 4.39 27.30
N HIS A 26 0.01 3.79 27.72
CA HIS A 26 1.09 3.44 26.81
C HIS A 26 0.65 2.45 25.73
N ILE A 27 -0.07 1.38 26.10
CA ILE A 27 -0.61 0.41 25.14
C ILE A 27 -1.59 1.08 24.17
N VAL A 28 -2.52 1.90 24.68
CA VAL A 28 -3.48 2.63 23.84
C VAL A 28 -2.75 3.52 22.84
N VAL A 29 -1.75 4.29 23.30
CA VAL A 29 -0.96 5.15 22.41
C VAL A 29 -0.25 4.32 21.34
N LEU A 30 0.42 3.22 21.70
CA LEU A 30 1.10 2.34 20.73
C LEU A 30 0.14 1.78 19.68
N LEU A 31 -1.07 1.39 20.08
CA LEU A 31 -2.09 0.88 19.15
C LEU A 31 -2.68 1.98 18.25
N LEU A 32 -2.65 3.24 18.70
CA LEU A 32 -3.13 4.39 17.93
C LEU A 32 -2.08 4.98 16.98
N VAL A 33 -0.78 4.72 17.20
CA VAL A 33 0.31 5.16 16.30
C VAL A 33 0.01 4.90 14.81
N PRO A 34 -0.39 3.70 14.34
CA PRO A 34 -0.62 3.46 12.92
C PRO A 34 -1.75 4.31 12.32
N VAL A 35 -2.72 4.74 13.13
CA VAL A 35 -3.88 5.52 12.65
C VAL A 35 -3.55 7.02 12.55
N PHE A 36 -2.68 7.53 13.44
CA PHE A 36 -2.35 8.96 13.53
C PHE A 36 -0.97 9.33 13.00
N SER A 37 -0.22 8.37 12.46
CA SER A 37 1.13 8.63 11.96
C SER A 37 1.09 9.33 10.60
N GLU A 38 1.22 10.66 10.58
CA GLU A 38 1.41 11.49 9.36
C GLU A 38 2.66 11.11 8.52
N ARG A 39 3.48 10.17 9.01
CA ARG A 39 4.66 9.64 8.31
C ARG A 39 4.41 8.31 7.63
N ASP A 40 3.15 7.89 7.49
CA ASP A 40 2.77 6.69 6.74
C ASP A 40 3.01 6.84 5.22
N ALA A 41 2.94 5.72 4.50
CA ALA A 41 3.16 5.70 3.06
C ALA A 41 2.09 6.49 2.30
N TRP A 42 0.85 6.51 2.81
CA TRP A 42 -0.27 7.22 2.21
C TRP A 42 -0.03 8.73 2.21
N SER A 43 0.22 9.31 3.39
CA SER A 43 0.46 10.74 3.60
C SER A 43 1.66 11.24 2.81
N ARG A 44 2.72 10.43 2.70
CA ARG A 44 3.88 10.77 1.87
C ARG A 44 3.56 10.75 0.38
N LEU A 45 2.85 9.72 -0.08
CA LEU A 45 2.48 9.61 -1.48
C LEU A 45 1.44 10.66 -1.88
N SER A 46 0.55 11.06 -0.96
CA SER A 46 -0.43 12.12 -1.20
C SER A 46 0.18 13.50 -1.34
N MET A 47 1.33 13.75 -0.71
CA MET A 47 2.11 14.97 -0.95
C MET A 47 2.86 14.94 -2.29
N ALA A 48 3.16 13.76 -2.83
CA ALA A 48 3.97 13.58 -4.03
C ALA A 48 3.17 13.41 -5.31
N SER A 49 1.94 12.86 -5.23
CA SER A 49 1.12 12.53 -6.40
C SER A 49 -0.37 12.57 -6.08
N ASP A 50 -1.17 13.01 -7.05
CA ASP A 50 -2.63 12.98 -7.02
C ASP A 50 -3.18 11.53 -7.11
N LEU A 51 -4.49 11.37 -6.93
CA LEU A 51 -5.18 10.11 -7.20
C LEU A 51 -5.07 9.73 -8.68
N TYR A 52 -5.08 8.43 -8.97
CA TYR A 52 -5.02 7.84 -10.31
C TYR A 52 -3.79 8.27 -11.12
N ARG A 53 -2.72 8.65 -10.44
CA ARG A 53 -1.48 9.06 -11.08
C ARG A 53 -0.36 8.16 -10.60
N MET A 54 0.25 7.47 -11.56
CA MET A 54 1.42 6.65 -11.30
C MET A 54 2.62 7.54 -10.98
N ASN A 55 3.31 7.22 -9.89
CA ASN A 55 4.46 7.97 -9.41
C ASN A 55 5.59 7.03 -9.00
N ARG A 56 6.82 7.37 -9.39
CA ARG A 56 8.02 6.60 -9.04
C ARG A 56 8.37 6.76 -7.56
N LEU A 57 8.83 5.67 -6.94
CA LEU A 57 9.23 5.63 -5.54
C LEU A 57 10.75 5.48 -5.34
N ASP A 58 11.47 5.04 -6.38
CA ASP A 58 12.93 4.86 -6.36
C ASP A 58 13.71 6.16 -6.60
N ALA A 59 14.97 6.20 -6.17
CA ALA A 59 15.82 7.39 -6.26
C ALA A 59 16.17 7.75 -7.71
N GLU A 60 16.15 6.75 -8.59
CA GLU A 60 16.49 6.82 -10.00
C GLU A 60 15.45 7.60 -10.81
N ALA A 61 14.32 7.94 -10.21
CA ALA A 61 13.37 8.92 -10.73
C ALA A 61 13.82 10.39 -10.60
N GLY A 62 15.00 10.66 -10.01
CA GLY A 62 15.59 11.99 -9.97
C GLY A 62 15.13 12.87 -8.80
N GLY A 63 14.77 12.26 -7.67
CA GLY A 63 14.32 12.97 -6.45
C GLY A 63 14.62 12.19 -5.17
N ALA A 64 14.30 12.78 -4.01
CA ALA A 64 14.36 12.05 -2.75
C ALA A 64 13.29 10.93 -2.77
N PRO A 65 13.63 9.67 -2.43
CA PRO A 65 12.66 8.58 -2.42
C PRO A 65 11.44 8.93 -1.57
N VAL A 66 10.25 8.93 -2.19
CA VAL A 66 8.97 9.26 -1.53
C VAL A 66 8.73 8.33 -0.35
N VAL A 67 9.03 7.05 -0.56
CA VAL A 67 9.11 6.02 0.48
C VAL A 67 10.50 5.41 0.37
N LYS A 68 11.18 5.20 1.50
CA LYS A 68 12.52 4.59 1.49
C LYS A 68 12.39 3.15 0.99
N SER A 69 12.61 2.92 -0.31
CA SER A 69 12.80 1.57 -0.84
C SER A 69 14.03 1.00 -0.16
N VAL A 70 13.86 -0.17 0.47
CA VAL A 70 14.91 -0.79 1.29
C VAL A 70 15.85 -1.65 0.42
N ASP A 71 15.43 -2.03 -0.78
CA ASP A 71 16.16 -2.92 -1.66
C ASP A 71 16.70 -2.18 -2.90
N PRO A 72 18.03 -2.09 -3.08
CA PRO A 72 18.64 -1.44 -4.24
C PRO A 72 18.43 -2.19 -5.56
N LEU A 73 17.99 -3.45 -5.53
CA LEU A 73 17.70 -4.26 -6.72
C LEU A 73 16.24 -4.18 -7.14
N PHE A 74 15.42 -3.34 -6.50
CA PHE A 74 14.03 -3.14 -6.89
C PHE A 74 13.71 -1.68 -7.14
N TYR A 75 13.19 -1.40 -8.32
CA TYR A 75 12.56 -0.14 -8.64
C TYR A 75 11.05 -0.27 -8.43
N ALA A 76 10.39 0.85 -8.14
CA ALA A 76 8.98 0.80 -7.80
C ALA A 76 8.22 2.03 -8.25
N SER A 77 6.97 1.82 -8.64
CA SER A 77 5.98 2.88 -8.83
C SER A 77 4.77 2.62 -7.96
N ALA A 78 4.08 3.67 -7.57
CA ALA A 78 2.83 3.56 -6.86
C ALA A 78 1.79 4.54 -7.39
N CYS A 79 0.54 4.14 -7.25
CA CYS A 79 -0.63 4.95 -7.54
C CYS A 79 -1.57 4.90 -6.34
N ARG A 80 -2.07 6.06 -5.93
CA ARG A 80 -3.20 6.13 -4.99
C ARG A 80 -4.49 6.09 -5.78
N PHE A 81 -5.50 5.44 -5.24
CA PHE A 81 -6.81 5.34 -5.87
C PHE A 81 -7.93 5.47 -4.85
N ASP A 82 -9.10 5.80 -5.35
CA ASP A 82 -10.38 5.80 -4.64
C ASP A 82 -11.37 4.97 -5.48
N LEU A 83 -12.03 4.00 -4.84
CA LEU A 83 -12.98 3.10 -5.47
C LEU A 83 -14.43 3.59 -5.35
N GLU A 84 -14.69 4.68 -4.62
CA GLU A 84 -16.01 5.32 -4.59
C GLU A 84 -16.37 5.91 -5.96
N GLU A 85 -15.37 6.36 -6.72
CA GLU A 85 -15.56 6.96 -8.05
C GLU A 85 -15.69 5.93 -9.19
N GLY A 86 -15.26 4.67 -8.96
CA GLY A 86 -15.27 3.63 -9.99
C GLY A 86 -14.25 2.53 -9.74
N VAL A 87 -14.02 1.68 -10.75
CA VAL A 87 -12.93 0.70 -10.65
C VAL A 87 -11.64 1.30 -11.19
N VAL A 88 -10.51 0.74 -10.77
CA VAL A 88 -9.20 1.26 -11.18
C VAL A 88 -8.45 0.19 -11.93
N ARG A 89 -8.06 0.49 -13.17
CA ARG A 89 -7.25 -0.40 -14.00
C ARG A 89 -5.79 0.03 -13.94
N ILE A 90 -4.91 -0.96 -13.75
CA ILE A 90 -3.47 -0.79 -13.73
C ILE A 90 -2.87 -1.63 -14.85
N ARG A 91 -2.03 -0.98 -15.66
CA ARG A 91 -1.31 -1.63 -16.75
C ARG A 91 0.16 -1.26 -16.70
N ALA A 92 1.04 -2.17 -17.08
CA ALA A 92 2.42 -1.83 -17.38
C ALA A 92 2.88 -2.61 -18.62
N PRO A 93 3.10 -1.93 -19.76
CA PRO A 93 3.59 -2.57 -20.95
C PRO A 93 5.11 -2.82 -20.84
N GLY A 94 5.55 -3.95 -21.38
CA GLY A 94 6.96 -4.31 -21.44
C GLY A 94 7.25 -5.64 -20.77
N ASN A 95 8.48 -6.11 -20.96
CA ASN A 95 8.97 -7.34 -20.36
C ASN A 95 10.18 -6.99 -19.50
N VAL A 96 10.11 -7.37 -18.24
CA VAL A 96 11.18 -7.26 -17.25
C VAL A 96 11.45 -8.63 -16.67
N PRO A 97 12.62 -8.87 -16.04
CA PRO A 97 12.97 -10.18 -15.51
C PRO A 97 12.00 -10.69 -14.44
N PHE A 98 11.42 -9.77 -13.67
CA PHE A 98 10.39 -10.04 -12.68
C PHE A 98 9.67 -8.75 -12.31
N TRP A 99 8.35 -8.84 -12.15
CA TRP A 99 7.55 -7.80 -11.52
C TRP A 99 6.57 -8.40 -10.52
N SER A 100 6.25 -7.62 -9.50
CA SER A 100 5.21 -7.92 -8.52
C SER A 100 4.35 -6.70 -8.27
N VAL A 101 3.14 -6.98 -7.81
CA VAL A 101 2.16 -5.99 -7.41
C VAL A 101 1.76 -6.26 -5.97
N SER A 102 1.55 -5.19 -5.21
CA SER A 102 0.87 -5.22 -3.92
C SER A 102 -0.19 -4.12 -3.86
N VAL A 103 -1.34 -4.46 -3.29
CA VAL A 103 -2.43 -3.52 -3.00
C VAL A 103 -2.46 -3.30 -1.49
N TYR A 104 -2.44 -2.04 -1.09
CA TYR A 104 -2.46 -1.62 0.29
C TYR A 104 -3.73 -0.83 0.59
N ASP A 105 -4.29 -1.02 1.78
CA ASP A 105 -5.33 -0.13 2.30
C ASP A 105 -4.76 1.23 2.73
N ARG A 106 -5.64 2.17 3.08
CA ARG A 106 -5.27 3.50 3.59
C ARG A 106 -4.37 3.44 4.83
N SER A 107 -4.50 2.42 5.68
CA SER A 107 -3.63 2.21 6.86
C SER A 107 -2.27 1.58 6.53
N GLY A 108 -2.01 1.23 5.26
CA GLY A 108 -0.76 0.65 4.80
C GLY A 108 -0.67 -0.86 4.99
N HIS A 109 -1.77 -1.58 5.25
CA HIS A 109 -1.76 -3.04 5.26
C HIS A 109 -1.81 -3.59 3.85
N ASN A 110 -0.97 -4.57 3.54
CA ASN A 110 -1.01 -5.29 2.27
C ASN A 110 -2.20 -6.27 2.28
N ILE A 111 -3.21 -6.00 1.45
CA ILE A 111 -4.43 -6.81 1.38
C ILE A 111 -4.41 -7.83 0.23
N TYR A 112 -3.60 -7.58 -0.80
CA TYR A 112 -3.48 -8.48 -1.94
C TYR A 112 -2.11 -8.32 -2.62
N SER A 113 -1.55 -9.41 -3.14
CA SER A 113 -0.30 -9.36 -3.90
C SER A 113 -0.25 -10.45 -4.95
N PHE A 114 0.38 -10.15 -6.09
CA PHE A 114 0.57 -11.08 -7.21
C PHE A 114 1.80 -10.69 -8.03
N ASN A 115 2.14 -11.49 -9.03
CA ASN A 115 3.32 -11.29 -9.87
C ASN A 115 3.13 -11.78 -11.30
N ASP A 116 4.16 -11.60 -12.11
CA ASP A 116 4.26 -12.05 -13.49
C ASP A 116 3.94 -13.54 -13.69
N HIS A 117 4.34 -14.42 -12.77
CA HIS A 117 4.06 -15.85 -12.85
C HIS A 117 2.58 -16.20 -12.67
N THR A 118 1.82 -15.35 -12.00
CA THR A 118 0.36 -15.52 -11.83
C THR A 118 -0.47 -14.80 -12.89
N ALA A 119 0.17 -13.95 -13.70
CA ALA A 119 -0.50 -13.14 -14.71
C ALA A 119 -0.59 -13.82 -16.06
N ASN A 120 -1.69 -13.57 -16.77
CA ASN A 120 -1.90 -14.11 -18.11
C ASN A 120 -0.84 -13.53 -19.07
N GLY A 121 0.02 -14.41 -19.58
CA GLY A 121 1.10 -14.03 -20.49
C GLY A 121 2.19 -13.16 -19.85
N GLY A 122 2.28 -13.11 -18.52
CA GLY A 122 3.32 -12.35 -17.79
C GLY A 122 3.21 -10.83 -17.91
N LYS A 123 2.10 -10.31 -18.45
CA LYS A 123 1.86 -8.87 -18.61
C LYS A 123 1.06 -8.34 -17.43
N LEU A 124 1.41 -7.14 -16.97
CA LEU A 124 0.62 -6.48 -15.94
C LEU A 124 -0.62 -5.83 -16.58
N ASP A 125 -1.77 -6.44 -16.31
CA ASP A 125 -3.10 -5.89 -16.53
C ASP A 125 -4.00 -6.36 -15.39
N ALA A 126 -4.40 -5.42 -14.53
CA ALA A 126 -5.16 -5.71 -13.34
C ALA A 126 -6.23 -4.65 -13.10
N VAL A 127 -7.33 -5.05 -12.48
CA VAL A 127 -8.42 -4.17 -12.08
C VAL A 127 -8.62 -4.32 -10.59
N VAL A 128 -8.59 -3.22 -9.86
CA VAL A 128 -8.93 -3.15 -8.43
C VAL A 128 -10.33 -2.59 -8.32
N LEU A 129 -11.17 -3.28 -7.54
CA LEU A 129 -12.57 -2.93 -7.38
C LEU A 129 -13.14 -3.51 -6.08
N THR A 130 -14.27 -2.97 -5.64
CA THR A 130 -14.98 -3.50 -4.48
C THR A 130 -15.74 -4.78 -4.82
N PRO A 131 -16.05 -5.64 -3.83
CA PRO A 131 -16.90 -6.82 -4.06
C PRO A 131 -18.27 -6.47 -4.68
N ALA A 132 -18.81 -5.27 -4.39
CA ALA A 132 -20.05 -4.80 -4.99
C ALA A 132 -19.89 -4.49 -6.48
N GLN A 133 -18.84 -3.74 -6.85
CA GLN A 133 -18.51 -3.46 -8.25
C GLN A 133 -18.23 -4.74 -9.06
N MET A 134 -17.68 -5.78 -8.42
CA MET A 134 -17.38 -7.06 -9.10
C MET A 134 -18.66 -7.74 -9.59
N ILE A 135 -19.76 -7.60 -8.86
CA ILE A 135 -21.05 -8.14 -9.25
C ILE A 135 -21.50 -7.53 -10.58
N ASP A 136 -21.27 -6.23 -10.77
CA ASP A 136 -21.64 -5.52 -11.99
C ASP A 136 -20.72 -5.89 -13.17
N VAL A 137 -19.40 -5.90 -12.96
CA VAL A 137 -18.43 -6.33 -13.99
C VAL A 137 -18.68 -7.77 -14.45
N ARG A 138 -19.16 -8.66 -13.57
CA ARG A 138 -19.50 -10.05 -13.95
C ARG A 138 -20.75 -10.17 -14.80
N LYS A 139 -21.67 -9.20 -14.77
CA LYS A 139 -22.90 -9.23 -15.59
C LYS A 139 -22.59 -9.00 -17.07
N ASP A 140 -21.66 -8.09 -17.35
CA ASP A 140 -21.21 -7.76 -18.69
C ASP A 140 -19.71 -7.45 -18.65
N LEU A 141 -18.88 -8.49 -18.81
CA LEU A 141 -17.43 -8.36 -18.75
C LEU A 141 -16.92 -7.73 -20.06
N PRO A 142 -16.34 -6.51 -20.01
CA PRO A 142 -15.78 -5.87 -21.19
C PRO A 142 -14.71 -6.73 -21.86
N GLU A 143 -14.70 -6.76 -23.19
CA GLU A 143 -13.76 -7.60 -23.96
C GLU A 143 -12.30 -7.23 -23.70
N ASP A 144 -12.03 -5.96 -23.44
CA ASP A 144 -10.69 -5.44 -23.16
C ASP A 144 -10.17 -5.77 -21.75
N LEU A 145 -11.04 -6.26 -20.84
CA LEU A 145 -10.66 -6.76 -19.52
C LEU A 145 -10.52 -8.29 -19.49
N GLN A 146 -10.75 -8.96 -20.62
CA GLN A 146 -10.53 -10.41 -20.69
C GLN A 146 -9.06 -10.73 -20.44
N GLY A 147 -8.83 -11.54 -19.41
CA GLY A 147 -7.50 -11.94 -18.99
C GLY A 147 -6.82 -10.99 -18.00
N ALA A 148 -7.45 -9.88 -17.62
CA ALA A 148 -6.99 -9.04 -16.52
C ALA A 148 -7.14 -9.78 -15.17
N ILE A 149 -6.26 -9.46 -14.22
CA ILE A 149 -6.39 -9.94 -12.84
C ILE A 149 -7.38 -9.02 -12.10
N PHE A 150 -8.46 -9.57 -11.59
CA PHE A 150 -9.41 -8.85 -10.73
C PHE A 150 -8.98 -8.97 -9.27
N VAL A 151 -8.83 -7.81 -8.62
CA VAL A 151 -8.49 -7.68 -7.20
C VAL A 151 -9.71 -7.14 -6.48
N GLU A 152 -10.44 -8.02 -5.79
CA GLU A 152 -11.56 -7.64 -4.95
C GLU A 152 -11.03 -7.08 -3.61
N ALA A 153 -11.22 -5.78 -3.40
CA ALA A 153 -10.69 -5.04 -2.27
C ALA A 153 -11.85 -4.41 -1.47
N PRO A 154 -12.13 -4.86 -0.23
CA PRO A 154 -13.22 -4.30 0.59
C PRO A 154 -12.77 -3.01 1.30
N ILE A 155 -12.32 -2.04 0.52
CA ILE A 155 -11.81 -0.72 0.94
C ILE A 155 -12.30 0.35 -0.02
N ASP A 156 -12.32 1.60 0.43
CA ASP A 156 -12.68 2.75 -0.40
C ASP A 156 -11.41 3.29 -1.09
N GLU A 157 -10.40 3.66 -0.29
CA GLU A 157 -9.13 4.19 -0.79
C GLU A 157 -7.95 3.24 -0.53
N GLY A 158 -6.99 3.24 -1.46
CA GLY A 158 -5.81 2.40 -1.34
C GLY A 158 -4.64 2.81 -2.21
N ILE A 159 -3.53 2.09 -2.03
CA ILE A 159 -2.30 2.28 -2.79
C ILE A 159 -2.00 1.00 -3.55
N PHE A 160 -1.81 1.13 -4.85
CA PHE A 160 -1.26 0.08 -5.68
C PHE A 160 0.25 0.31 -5.85
N VAL A 161 1.07 -0.71 -5.64
CA VAL A 161 2.53 -0.62 -5.81
C VAL A 161 3.01 -1.68 -6.78
N ILE A 162 3.70 -1.25 -7.84
CA ILE A 162 4.42 -2.10 -8.78
C ILE A 162 5.88 -2.12 -8.36
N ARG A 163 6.47 -3.29 -8.21
CA ARG A 163 7.92 -3.47 -7.98
C ARG A 163 8.50 -4.32 -9.09
N SER A 164 9.65 -3.93 -9.62
CA SER A 164 10.36 -4.67 -10.66
C SER A 164 11.80 -4.90 -10.27
N PHE A 165 12.30 -6.11 -10.51
CA PHE A 165 13.66 -6.52 -10.19
C PHE A 165 14.66 -5.98 -11.22
N VAL A 166 15.81 -5.52 -10.75
CA VAL A 166 16.95 -5.01 -11.51
C VAL A 166 18.15 -5.92 -11.22
N PRO A 167 18.41 -6.95 -12.06
CA PRO A 167 19.50 -7.90 -11.82
C PRO A 167 20.89 -7.26 -11.81
N ASP A 168 21.11 -6.30 -12.72
CA ASP A 168 22.37 -5.59 -12.91
C ASP A 168 22.14 -4.25 -13.63
N ASP A 169 23.21 -3.45 -13.78
CA ASP A 169 23.14 -2.11 -14.35
C ASP A 169 22.59 -2.06 -15.79
N SER A 170 22.74 -3.12 -16.58
CA SER A 170 22.25 -3.17 -17.96
C SER A 170 20.71 -3.20 -18.03
N TRP A 171 20.05 -3.67 -16.97
CA TRP A 171 18.59 -3.73 -16.87
C TRP A 171 17.94 -2.42 -16.41
N LYS A 172 18.71 -1.51 -15.79
CA LYS A 172 18.17 -0.25 -15.24
C LYS A 172 17.31 0.54 -16.24
N PRO A 173 17.72 0.76 -17.51
CA PRO A 173 16.90 1.51 -18.46
C PRO A 173 15.63 0.77 -18.89
N ILE A 174 15.67 -0.57 -18.91
CA ILE A 174 14.53 -1.41 -19.30
C ILE A 174 13.48 -1.38 -18.19
N VAL A 175 13.91 -1.59 -16.95
CA VAL A 175 13.03 -1.57 -15.78
C VAL A 175 12.47 -0.17 -15.54
N SER A 176 13.29 0.88 -15.67
CA SER A 176 12.77 2.25 -15.56
C SER A 176 11.71 2.53 -16.61
N ARG A 177 11.92 2.14 -17.88
CA ARG A 177 10.90 2.32 -18.93
C ARG A 177 9.61 1.56 -18.64
N PHE A 178 9.70 0.32 -18.15
CA PHE A 178 8.54 -0.48 -17.78
C PHE A 178 7.67 0.24 -16.72
N LEU A 179 8.32 0.81 -15.70
CA LEU A 179 7.65 1.57 -14.66
C LEU A 179 7.14 2.94 -15.15
N ASP A 180 7.90 3.65 -15.98
CA ASP A 180 7.50 4.95 -16.54
C ASP A 180 6.31 4.85 -17.50
N GLN A 181 6.15 3.69 -18.16
CA GLN A 181 5.03 3.40 -19.04
C GLN A 181 3.84 2.77 -18.31
N SER A 182 3.95 2.51 -17.01
CA SER A 182 2.83 1.98 -16.24
C SER A 182 1.76 3.05 -16.02
N SER A 183 0.50 2.65 -16.12
CA SER A 183 -0.66 3.53 -15.98
C SER A 183 -1.57 3.06 -14.87
N CYS A 184 -2.30 4.02 -14.30
CA CYS A 184 -3.30 3.84 -13.26
C CYS A 184 -4.48 4.71 -13.69
N GLU A 185 -5.59 4.11 -14.06
CA GLU A 185 -6.69 4.82 -14.72
C GLU A 185 -8.00 4.41 -14.05
N LEU A 186 -8.76 5.41 -13.59
CA LEU A 186 -10.16 5.23 -13.25
C LEU A 186 -10.91 4.79 -14.51
N GLN A 187 -11.71 3.74 -14.40
CA GLN A 187 -12.59 3.28 -15.46
C GLN A 187 -14.02 3.57 -15.05
N ASP A 188 -14.71 4.34 -15.90
CA ASP A 188 -16.14 4.55 -15.79
C ASP A 188 -16.86 3.35 -16.42
N PHE A 189 -17.77 2.73 -15.67
CA PHE A 189 -18.68 1.70 -16.18
C PHE A 189 -20.14 2.17 -16.12
#